data_AF-A0A662UA31-F1
#
_entry.id   AF-A0A662UA31-F1
#
_cell.length_a   1.000
_cell.length_b   1.000
_cell.length_c   1.000
_cell.angle_alpha   90.00
_cell.angle_beta   90.00
_cell.angle_gamma   90.00
#
_symmetry.space_group_name_H-M   'P 1'
#
loop_
_entity.id
_entity.type
_entity.pdbx_description
1 polymer ?
#
loop_
_entity_poly.entity_id
_entity_poly.type
_entity_poly.pdbx_seq_one_letter_code
_entity_poly.pdbx_strand_id
1 'polypeptide(L)'
;RLSEEVNKLSKKVSTIEKRISEILNLVENIRIEIKNLEIVEKRLNKEVELVKSRINKLWEYLGKLKFKSYEKDEFLSLLSAEKVLSVSRAKNIINKPLEEYISEDKVILVSSYVIDKEFYNEFKKLFPLPVDKVKNLDEKSKALLRAMVDEGLAYLHKGKEYRLI
;
A
#
# COMPACT_ATOMS: atom_id res chain seq x y z
N ARG A 1 -46.89 -58.30 -6.16
CA ARG A 1 -46.75 -57.23 -7.18
C ARG A 1 -47.27 -55.88 -6.69
N LEU A 2 -48.57 -55.57 -6.71
CA LEU A 2 -49.07 -54.23 -6.28
C LEU A 2 -48.74 -53.88 -4.81
N SER A 3 -48.92 -54.82 -3.87
CA SER A 3 -48.58 -54.60 -2.46
C SER A 3 -47.08 -54.37 -2.20
N GLU A 4 -46.21 -55.02 -2.98
CA GLU A 4 -44.75 -54.84 -2.87
C GLU A 4 -44.30 -53.48 -3.41
N GLU A 5 -44.92 -53.01 -4.50
CA GLU A 5 -44.68 -51.68 -5.05
C GLU A 5 -45.14 -50.58 -4.09
N VAL A 6 -46.31 -50.73 -3.46
CA VAL A 6 -46.81 -49.81 -2.43
C VAL A 6 -45.87 -49.77 -1.23
N ASN A 7 -45.38 -50.92 -0.75
CA ASN A 7 -44.41 -50.97 0.34
C ASN A 7 -43.07 -50.33 -0.03
N LYS A 8 -42.60 -50.51 -1.26
CA LYS A 8 -41.37 -49.88 -1.76
C LYS A 8 -41.52 -48.36 -1.87
N LEU A 9 -42.67 -47.87 -2.31
CA LEU A 9 -43.00 -46.45 -2.37
C LEU A 9 -43.08 -45.85 -0.96
N SER A 10 -43.74 -46.51 -0.02
CA SER A 10 -43.83 -46.06 1.39
C SER A 10 -42.45 -45.86 2.04
N LYS A 11 -41.53 -46.81 1.83
CA LYS A 11 -40.14 -46.68 2.30
C LYS A 11 -39.40 -45.49 1.67
N LYS A 12 -39.60 -45.24 0.37
CA LYS A 12 -39.02 -44.08 -0.31
C LYS A 12 -39.58 -42.77 0.22
N VAL A 13 -40.89 -42.68 0.43
CA VAL A 13 -41.55 -41.51 1.01
C VAL A 13 -41.01 -41.22 2.41
N SER A 14 -40.91 -42.22 3.27
CA SER A 14 -40.33 -42.05 4.61
C SER A 14 -38.87 -41.57 4.58
N THR A 15 -38.08 -42.05 3.60
CA THR A 15 -36.70 -41.58 3.42
C THR A 15 -36.64 -40.13 2.95
N ILE A 16 -37.56 -39.74 2.07
CA ILE A 16 -37.68 -38.36 1.58
C ILE A 16 -38.10 -37.43 2.72
N GLU A 17 -39.07 -37.82 3.55
CA GLU A 17 -39.51 -37.05 4.72
C GLU A 17 -38.37 -36.78 5.70
N LYS A 18 -37.54 -37.80 5.99
CA LYS A 18 -36.35 -37.63 6.84
C LYS A 18 -35.37 -36.61 6.25
N ARG A 19 -35.08 -36.73 4.95
CA ARG A 19 -34.19 -35.80 4.24
C ARG A 19 -34.75 -34.38 4.21
N ILE A 20 -36.06 -34.21 4.04
CA ILE A 20 -36.72 -32.90 4.09
C ILE A 20 -36.53 -32.28 5.48
N SER A 21 -36.75 -33.04 6.55
CA SER A 21 -36.54 -32.55 7.92
C SER A 21 -35.08 -32.13 8.18
N GLU A 22 -34.11 -32.91 7.70
CA GLU A 22 -32.69 -32.54 7.79
C GLU A 22 -32.37 -31.25 7.03
N ILE A 23 -32.90 -31.11 5.81
CA ILE A 23 -32.72 -29.89 5.00
C ILE A 23 -33.34 -28.68 5.70
N LEU A 24 -34.54 -28.81 6.26
CA LEU A 24 -35.21 -27.72 6.98
C LEU A 24 -34.38 -27.24 8.18
N ASN A 25 -33.78 -28.17 8.92
CA ASN A 25 -32.89 -27.84 10.04
C ASN A 25 -31.62 -27.12 9.56
N LEU A 26 -31.01 -27.58 8.47
CA LEU A 26 -29.84 -26.93 7.88
C LEU A 26 -30.16 -25.51 7.40
N VAL A 27 -31.32 -25.32 6.76
CA VAL A 27 -31.77 -24.00 6.29
C VAL A 27 -31.97 -23.03 7.46
N GLU A 28 -32.54 -23.50 8.58
CA GLU A 28 -32.71 -22.64 9.75
C GLU A 28 -31.36 -22.30 10.41
N ASN A 29 -30.43 -23.25 10.49
CA ASN A 29 -29.08 -22.98 10.99
C ASN A 29 -28.34 -21.94 10.14
N ILE A 30 -28.38 -22.10 8.81
CA ILE A 30 -27.77 -21.14 7.87
C ILE A 30 -28.41 -19.75 8.05
N ARG A 31 -29.73 -19.69 8.23
CA ARG A 31 -30.45 -18.43 8.46
C ARG A 31 -29.98 -17.72 9.74
N ILE A 32 -29.73 -18.48 10.81
CA ILE A 32 -29.19 -17.94 12.06
C ILE A 32 -27.76 -17.43 11.87
N GLU A 33 -26.91 -18.19 11.18
CA GLU A 33 -25.53 -17.79 10.88
C GLU A 33 -25.47 -16.51 10.03
N ILE A 34 -26.31 -16.38 9.01
CA ILE A 34 -26.41 -15.17 8.19
C ILE A 34 -26.75 -13.95 9.06
N LYS A 35 -27.75 -14.06 9.95
CA LYS A 35 -28.10 -12.97 10.87
C LYS A 35 -26.94 -12.58 11.78
N ASN A 36 -26.18 -13.56 12.27
CA ASN A 36 -25.01 -13.29 13.10
C ASN A 36 -23.90 -12.57 12.31
N LEU A 37 -23.66 -12.99 11.07
CA LEU A 37 -22.70 -12.34 10.18
C LEU A 37 -23.10 -10.88 9.88
N GLU A 38 -24.38 -10.60 9.63
CA GLU A 38 -24.88 -9.22 9.44
C GLU A 38 -24.64 -8.34 10.68
N ILE A 39 -24.77 -8.90 11.88
CA ILE A 39 -24.49 -8.18 13.13
C ILE A 39 -23.00 -7.86 13.26
N VAL A 40 -22.13 -8.82 12.93
CA VAL A 40 -20.67 -8.64 12.94
C VAL A 40 -20.23 -7.61 11.91
N GLU A 41 -20.75 -7.69 10.68
CA GLU A 41 -20.48 -6.74 9.61
C GLU A 41 -20.83 -5.30 10.02
N LYS A 42 -22.04 -5.11 10.59
CA LYS A 42 -22.47 -3.79 11.10
C LYS A 42 -21.54 -3.23 12.17
N ARG A 43 -20.98 -4.10 13.02
CA ARG A 43 -20.03 -3.70 14.07
C ARG A 43 -18.69 -3.29 13.47
N LEU A 44 -18.14 -4.10 12.57
CA LEU A 44 -16.88 -3.83 11.89
C LEU A 44 -16.95 -2.53 11.09
N ASN A 45 -18.06 -2.29 10.39
CA ASN A 45 -18.27 -1.03 9.65
C ASN A 45 -18.23 0.19 10.58
N LYS A 46 -18.82 0.11 11.78
CA LYS A 46 -18.73 1.20 12.78
C LYS A 46 -17.31 1.41 13.27
N GLU A 47 -16.57 0.33 13.53
CA GLU A 47 -15.17 0.41 13.95
C GLU A 47 -14.28 1.04 12.88
N VAL A 48 -14.47 0.66 11.61
CA VAL A 48 -13.76 1.26 10.47
C VAL A 48 -14.04 2.76 10.37
N GLU A 49 -15.29 3.19 10.49
CA GLU A 49 -15.65 4.61 10.45
C GLU A 49 -15.05 5.38 11.65
N LEU A 50 -15.02 4.78 12.84
CA LEU A 50 -14.33 5.36 14.00
C LEU A 50 -12.83 5.50 13.75
N VAL A 51 -12.18 4.48 13.20
CA VAL A 51 -10.75 4.53 12.86
C VAL A 51 -10.48 5.60 11.80
N LYS A 52 -11.26 5.66 10.72
CA LYS A 52 -11.16 6.72 9.71
C LYS A 52 -11.30 8.10 10.34
N SER A 53 -12.28 8.30 11.22
CA SER A 53 -12.47 9.58 11.91
C SER A 53 -11.28 9.96 12.79
N ARG A 54 -10.67 8.98 13.48
CA ARG A 54 -9.47 9.19 14.31
C ARG A 54 -8.25 9.51 13.45
N ILE A 55 -8.07 8.79 12.35
CA ILE A 55 -7.01 9.05 11.38
C ILE A 55 -7.14 10.47 10.81
N ASN A 56 -8.35 10.88 10.39
CA ASN A 56 -8.58 12.24 9.89
C ASN A 56 -8.27 13.31 10.94
N LYS A 57 -8.69 13.11 12.19
CA LYS A 57 -8.31 14.02 13.30
C LYS A 57 -6.80 14.05 13.52
N LEU A 58 -6.12 12.91 13.48
CA LEU A 58 -4.66 12.86 13.56
C LEU A 58 -4.01 13.61 12.41
N TRP A 59 -4.51 13.49 11.17
CA TRP A 59 -4.05 14.29 10.03
C TRP A 59 -4.30 15.78 10.23
N GLU A 60 -5.42 16.19 10.82
CA GLU A 60 -5.67 17.59 11.16
C GLU A 60 -4.70 18.11 12.24
N TYR A 61 -4.43 17.31 13.27
CA TYR A 61 -3.45 17.67 14.32
C TYR A 61 -2.03 17.72 13.76
N LEU A 62 -1.62 16.73 12.96
CA LEU A 62 -0.33 16.71 12.27
C LEU A 62 -0.23 17.84 11.25
N GLY A 63 -1.32 18.15 10.55
CA GLY A 63 -1.41 19.31 9.66
C GLY A 63 -1.20 20.61 10.43
N LYS A 64 -1.86 20.79 11.57
CA LYS A 64 -1.68 21.96 12.45
C LYS A 64 -0.28 22.04 13.08
N LEU A 65 0.36 20.90 13.36
CA LEU A 65 1.76 20.84 13.80
C LEU A 65 2.75 21.14 12.66
N LYS A 66 2.45 20.71 11.43
CA LYS A 66 3.18 21.12 10.22
C LYS A 66 3.01 22.61 9.96
N PHE A 67 1.81 23.19 10.12
CA PHE A 67 1.60 24.64 9.96
C PHE A 67 2.30 25.51 11.03
N LYS A 68 2.63 24.96 12.21
CA LYS A 68 3.43 25.67 13.23
C LYS A 68 4.95 25.53 13.06
N SER A 69 5.42 24.61 12.21
CA SER A 69 6.85 24.34 11.98
C SER A 69 7.33 24.71 10.57
N TYR A 70 6.42 25.09 9.67
CA TYR A 70 6.76 25.62 8.36
C TYR A 70 6.57 27.15 8.36
N GLU A 71 7.61 27.88 8.79
CA GLU A 71 8.17 28.83 7.81
C GLU A 71 8.40 28.00 6.55
N LYS A 72 7.70 28.35 5.48
CA LYS A 72 7.59 27.57 4.24
C LYS A 72 8.99 27.24 3.74
N ASP A 73 9.52 26.08 4.12
CA ASP A 73 10.88 25.67 3.81
C ASP A 73 11.00 25.60 2.29
N GLU A 74 11.64 26.62 1.73
CA GLU A 74 11.75 26.84 0.29
C GLU A 74 12.49 25.69 -0.35
N PHE A 75 13.50 25.15 0.34
CA PHE A 75 14.26 24.01 -0.10
C PHE A 75 13.40 22.74 -0.21
N LEU A 76 12.63 22.40 0.83
CA LEU A 76 11.75 21.22 0.78
C LEU A 76 10.65 21.37 -0.27
N SER A 77 10.11 22.58 -0.42
CA SER A 77 9.10 22.86 -1.45
C SER A 77 9.67 22.69 -2.86
N LEU A 78 10.86 23.23 -3.12
CA LEU A 78 11.55 23.09 -4.40
C LEU A 78 11.94 21.63 -4.67
N LEU A 79 12.47 20.94 -3.66
CA LEU A 79 12.88 19.54 -3.79
C LEU A 79 11.68 18.63 -4.09
N SER A 80 10.53 18.88 -3.45
CA SER A 80 9.31 18.13 -3.74
C SER A 80 8.81 18.36 -5.17
N ALA A 81 9.05 19.54 -5.76
CA ALA A 81 8.71 19.81 -7.15
C ALA A 81 9.73 19.19 -8.14
N GLU A 82 11.03 19.36 -7.90
CA GLU A 82 12.08 18.92 -8.82
C GLU A 82 12.52 17.47 -8.65
N LYS A 83 12.16 16.83 -7.53
CA LYS A 83 12.47 15.47 -7.08
C LYS A 83 13.95 15.18 -6.81
N VAL A 84 14.85 15.75 -7.61
CA VAL A 84 16.30 15.58 -7.53
C VAL A 84 16.97 16.95 -7.70
N LEU A 85 17.76 17.36 -6.71
CA LEU A 85 18.58 18.56 -6.71
C LEU A 85 20.04 18.19 -6.50
N SER A 86 20.98 18.97 -7.03
CA SER A 86 22.38 18.81 -6.67
C SER A 86 22.64 19.33 -5.25
N VAL A 87 23.60 18.74 -4.55
CA VAL A 87 24.03 19.20 -3.22
C VAL A 87 24.44 20.67 -3.25
N SER A 88 25.15 21.10 -4.30
CA SER A 88 25.54 22.51 -4.45
C SER A 88 24.34 23.44 -4.54
N ARG A 89 23.27 23.04 -5.24
CA ARG A 89 22.04 23.83 -5.36
C ARG A 89 21.25 23.81 -4.05
N ALA A 90 21.15 22.65 -3.40
CA ALA A 90 20.52 22.52 -2.08
C ALA A 90 21.19 23.45 -1.06
N LYS A 91 22.52 23.47 -0.99
CA LYS A 91 23.30 24.33 -0.08
C LYS A 91 23.01 25.83 -0.21
N ASN A 92 22.53 26.29 -1.36
CA ASN A 92 22.19 27.70 -1.59
C ASN A 92 20.78 28.07 -1.11
N ILE A 93 19.92 27.09 -0.78
CA ILE A 93 18.49 27.30 -0.49
C ILE A 93 18.14 26.84 0.93
N ILE A 94 18.85 25.85 1.47
CA ILE A 94 18.62 25.33 2.82
C ILE A 94 18.79 26.43 3.87
N ASN A 95 17.90 26.44 4.86
CA ASN A 95 17.95 27.37 6.00
C ASN A 95 18.63 26.76 7.23
N LYS A 96 19.02 25.48 7.16
CA LYS A 96 19.72 24.71 8.19
C LYS A 96 20.64 23.66 7.56
N PRO A 97 21.56 23.04 8.31
CA PRO A 97 22.46 22.00 7.79
C PRO A 97 21.72 20.86 7.08
N LEU A 98 22.30 20.37 5.98
CA LEU A 98 21.69 19.31 5.15
C LEU A 98 21.49 18.01 5.96
N GLU A 99 22.41 17.75 6.89
CA GLU A 99 22.42 16.60 7.78
C GLU A 99 21.17 16.57 8.68
N GLU A 100 20.63 17.74 9.05
CA GLU A 100 19.39 17.81 9.83
C GLU A 100 18.21 17.31 9.00
N TYR A 101 18.09 17.70 7.74
CA TYR A 101 17.04 17.18 6.85
C TYR A 101 17.12 15.68 6.62
N ILE A 102 18.34 15.14 6.56
CA ILE A 102 18.57 13.69 6.45
C ILE A 102 18.14 13.00 7.75
N SER A 103 18.52 13.55 8.91
CA SER A 103 18.14 13.00 10.22
C SER A 103 16.63 13.03 10.49
N GLU A 104 15.93 14.01 9.92
CA GLU A 104 14.47 14.14 9.94
C GLU A 104 13.76 13.19 8.95
N ASP A 105 14.52 12.37 8.22
CA ASP A 105 14.05 11.45 7.18
C ASP A 105 13.25 12.15 6.05
N LYS A 106 13.54 13.43 5.79
CA LYS A 106 12.84 14.21 4.76
C LYS A 106 13.48 14.08 3.39
N VAL A 107 14.79 13.83 3.34
CA VAL A 107 15.58 13.77 2.11
C VAL A 107 16.55 12.60 2.16
N ILE A 108 16.98 12.15 0.99
CA ILE A 108 18.03 11.13 0.85
C ILE A 108 19.19 11.74 0.07
N LEU A 109 20.40 11.58 0.58
CA LEU A 109 21.62 11.92 -0.12
C LEU A 109 22.05 10.71 -0.97
N VAL A 110 22.24 10.92 -2.27
CA VAL A 110 22.82 9.93 -3.18
C VAL A 110 23.86 10.63 -4.03
N SER A 111 25.13 10.33 -3.79
CA SER A 111 26.29 10.94 -4.44
C SER A 111 26.27 12.45 -4.28
N SER A 112 26.33 13.19 -5.38
CA SER A 112 26.24 14.65 -5.42
C SER A 112 24.79 15.17 -5.45
N TYR A 113 23.79 14.34 -5.18
CA TYR A 113 22.37 14.71 -5.26
C TYR A 113 21.63 14.56 -3.93
N VAL A 114 20.70 15.47 -3.71
CA VAL A 114 19.67 15.40 -2.68
C VAL A 114 18.35 15.03 -3.35
N ILE A 115 17.73 13.97 -2.84
CA ILE A 115 16.56 13.33 -3.41
C ILE A 115 15.39 13.48 -2.44
N ASP A 116 14.23 13.82 -2.97
CA ASP A 116 12.97 13.75 -2.22
C ASP A 116 12.71 12.31 -1.75
N LYS A 117 12.42 12.14 -0.45
CA LYS A 117 12.27 10.81 0.18
C LYS A 117 11.17 9.98 -0.47
N GLU A 118 10.02 10.60 -0.74
CA GLU A 118 8.87 9.91 -1.34
C GLU A 118 9.19 9.45 -2.76
N PHE A 119 9.77 10.34 -3.58
CA PHE A 119 10.23 9.99 -4.92
C PHE A 119 11.25 8.86 -4.93
N TYR A 120 12.24 8.89 -4.05
CA TYR A 120 13.24 7.81 -3.95
C TYR A 120 12.59 6.46 -3.63
N ASN A 121 11.65 6.44 -2.69
CA ASN A 121 10.94 5.23 -2.31
C ASN A 121 10.09 4.68 -3.45
N GLU A 122 9.38 5.54 -4.20
CA GLU A 122 8.63 5.12 -5.39
C GLU A 122 9.57 4.61 -6.50
N PHE A 123 10.69 5.28 -6.72
CA PHE A 123 11.68 4.87 -7.71
C PHE A 123 12.26 3.48 -7.42
N LYS A 124 12.53 3.17 -6.14
CA LYS A 124 13.02 1.84 -5.73
C LYS A 124 12.05 0.71 -6.05
N LYS A 125 10.73 0.97 -6.09
CA LYS A 125 9.72 -0.04 -6.45
C LYS A 125 9.80 -0.47 -7.92
N LEU A 126 10.49 0.30 -8.77
CA LEU A 126 10.72 -0.06 -10.17
C LEU A 126 11.76 -1.17 -10.33
N PHE A 127 12.52 -1.49 -9.29
CA PHE A 127 13.55 -2.54 -9.34
C PHE A 127 12.93 -3.93 -9.08
N PRO A 128 13.36 -4.97 -9.82
CA PRO A 128 14.39 -4.97 -10.86
C PRO A 128 13.95 -4.20 -12.12
N LEU A 129 14.82 -3.29 -12.59
CA LEU A 129 14.51 -2.36 -13.66
C LEU A 129 15.17 -2.81 -14.98
N PRO A 130 14.41 -3.30 -15.97
CA PRO A 130 14.96 -3.75 -17.24
C PRO A 130 15.65 -2.63 -18.02
N VAL A 131 16.77 -2.92 -18.70
CA VAL A 131 17.56 -1.93 -19.46
C VAL A 131 16.75 -1.26 -20.57
N ASP A 132 15.80 -1.97 -21.18
CA ASP A 132 14.88 -1.42 -22.18
C ASP A 132 13.92 -0.37 -21.59
N LYS A 133 13.54 -0.51 -20.32
CA LYS A 133 12.67 0.44 -19.63
C LYS A 133 13.40 1.71 -19.21
N VAL A 134 14.71 1.66 -19.01
CA VAL A 134 15.54 2.83 -18.65
C VAL A 134 15.43 3.96 -19.68
N LYS A 135 15.26 3.63 -20.96
CA LYS A 135 15.10 4.63 -22.03
C LYS A 135 13.86 5.51 -21.84
N ASN A 136 12.82 4.97 -21.19
CA ASN A 136 11.54 5.64 -20.97
C ASN A 136 11.50 6.44 -19.65
N LEU A 137 12.52 6.34 -18.81
CA LEU A 137 12.62 7.18 -17.62
C LEU A 137 12.82 8.64 -18.01
N ASP A 138 12.29 9.55 -17.20
CA ASP A 138 12.62 10.96 -17.30
C ASP A 138 14.08 11.21 -16.88
N GLU A 139 14.61 12.39 -17.22
CA GLU A 139 16.01 12.72 -16.96
C GLU A 139 16.38 12.73 -15.47
N LYS A 140 15.44 13.05 -14.57
CA LYS A 140 15.69 13.05 -13.12
C LYS A 140 15.79 11.61 -12.60
N SER A 141 14.89 10.72 -13.04
CA SER A 141 14.99 9.29 -12.74
C SER A 141 16.25 8.63 -13.33
N LYS A 142 16.68 9.01 -14.54
CA LYS A 142 17.95 8.56 -15.11
C LYS A 142 19.15 9.05 -14.30
N ALA A 143 19.14 10.32 -13.87
CA ALA A 143 20.20 10.88 -13.02
C ALA A 143 20.28 10.15 -11.68
N LEU A 144 19.14 9.88 -11.04
CA LEU A 144 19.08 9.08 -9.81
C LEU A 144 19.63 7.67 -10.02
N LEU A 145 19.23 6.97 -11.11
CA LEU A 145 19.76 5.64 -11.41
C LEU A 145 21.28 5.64 -11.55
N ARG A 146 21.85 6.61 -12.28
CA ARG A 146 23.30 6.75 -12.44
C ARG A 146 23.97 6.98 -11.09
N ALA A 147 23.47 7.92 -10.30
CA ALA A 147 24.01 8.21 -8.97
C ALA A 147 23.94 6.98 -8.05
N MET A 148 22.86 6.21 -8.09
CA MET A 148 22.73 4.95 -7.34
C MET A 148 23.73 3.89 -7.81
N VAL A 149 24.02 3.81 -9.11
CA VAL A 149 25.05 2.88 -9.63
C VAL A 149 26.45 3.32 -9.22
N ASP A 150 26.74 4.63 -9.30
CA ASP A 150 28.03 5.20 -8.94
C ASP A 150 28.35 5.01 -7.44
N GLU A 151 27.35 5.07 -6.57
CA GLU A 151 27.49 4.76 -5.14
C GLU A 151 27.45 3.27 -4.81
N GLY A 152 27.21 2.41 -5.79
CA GLY A 152 27.01 0.98 -5.55
C GLY A 152 25.74 0.69 -4.74
N LEU A 153 24.68 1.49 -4.85
CA LEU A 153 23.34 1.17 -4.34
C LEU A 153 22.54 0.32 -5.34
N ALA A 154 22.91 0.38 -6.61
CA ALA A 154 22.35 -0.43 -7.68
C ALA A 154 23.45 -0.97 -8.60
N TYR A 155 23.19 -2.07 -9.29
CA TYR A 155 24.13 -2.67 -10.25
C TYR A 155 23.40 -3.30 -11.43
N LEU A 156 24.09 -3.41 -12.57
CA LEU A 156 23.57 -4.04 -13.77
C LEU A 156 23.77 -5.57 -13.70
N HIS A 157 22.70 -6.32 -13.52
CA HIS A 157 22.72 -7.77 -13.45
C HIS A 157 22.66 -8.40 -14.85
N LYS A 158 23.71 -9.16 -15.22
CA LYS A 158 23.81 -9.92 -16.49
C LYS A 158 23.58 -9.07 -17.76
N GLY A 159 23.78 -7.75 -17.69
CA GLY A 159 23.52 -6.83 -18.79
C GLY A 159 22.03 -6.66 -19.15
N LYS A 160 21.09 -7.17 -18.34
CA LYS A 160 19.65 -7.20 -18.68
C LYS A 160 18.79 -6.25 -17.85
N GLU A 161 19.09 -6.13 -16.56
CA GLU A 161 18.29 -5.35 -15.63
C GLU A 161 19.15 -4.78 -14.50
N TYR A 162 18.79 -3.61 -14.00
CA TYR A 162 19.36 -3.03 -12.80
C TYR A 162 18.69 -3.63 -11.58
N ARG A 163 19.48 -3.98 -10.56
CA ARG A 163 19.04 -4.49 -9.27
C ARG A 163 19.60 -3.63 -8.15
N LEU A 164 18.88 -3.55 -7.05
CA LEU A 164 19.39 -2.98 -5.81
C LEU A 164 20.35 -3.98 -5.16
N ILE A 165 21.33 -3.48 -4.40
CA ILE A 165 22.18 -4.31 -3.54
C ILE A 165 21.35 -4.94 -2.41
#